data_AF-A0A7X3XKU7-F1
#
_entry.id   AF-A0A7X3XKU7-F1
#
_cell.length_a   1.000
_cell.length_b   1.000
_cell.length_c   1.000
_cell.angle_alpha   90.00
_cell.angle_beta   90.00
_cell.angle_gamma   90.00
#
_symmetry.space_group_name_H-M   'P 1'
#
loop_
_entity.id
_entity.type
_entity.pdbx_description
1 polymer ?
#
loop_
_entity_poly.entity_id
_entity_poly.type
_entity_poly.pdbx_seq_one_letter_code
_entity_poly.pdbx_strand_id
1 'polypeptide(L)'
;MKMHMNPLGRSLRISYMTLICIFYFSAAAFALEPIGSIGEPLVEKHAFLSNETILRVLYSHIQVVEADTGSVIDAFGERNDISDVILSPTVSHLAILNYSRDSKTTTIDIWDTHARQQIVQWEMTGLIRLAAFSRTGSLFAVSFDDEITLHNYQTGAFIGKMIDERRP
;
A
#
# COMPACT_ATOMS: atom_id res chain seq x y z
N MET A 1 12.83 11.82 66.81
CA MET A 1 13.96 11.07 66.23
C MET A 1 14.13 11.48 64.77
N LYS A 2 15.02 12.44 64.47
CA LYS A 2 15.23 12.96 63.10
C LYS A 2 16.09 11.97 62.32
N MET A 3 15.52 11.35 61.28
CA MET A 3 16.25 10.44 60.39
C MET A 3 17.23 11.26 59.53
N HIS A 4 18.51 11.19 59.88
CA HIS A 4 19.59 11.79 59.11
C HIS A 4 19.85 10.89 57.90
N MET A 5 19.38 11.30 56.73
CA MET A 5 19.54 10.54 55.50
C MET A 5 20.91 10.88 54.88
N ASN A 6 21.76 9.87 54.66
CA ASN A 6 23.11 10.03 54.14
C ASN A 6 23.12 10.69 52.74
N PRO A 7 24.02 11.64 52.47
CA PRO A 7 24.06 12.38 51.20
C PRO A 7 24.33 11.47 49.99
N LEU A 8 25.07 10.37 50.18
CA LEU A 8 25.33 9.36 49.14
C LEU A 8 24.05 8.65 48.65
N GLY A 9 23.12 8.33 49.56
CA GLY A 9 21.87 7.65 49.20
C GLY A 9 20.87 8.57 48.48
N ARG A 10 20.98 9.88 48.72
CA ARG A 10 20.16 10.90 48.06
C ARG A 10 20.61 11.12 46.61
N SER A 11 21.93 11.16 46.39
CA SER A 11 22.54 11.21 45.06
C SER A 11 22.15 9.98 44.22
N LEU A 12 22.29 8.76 44.76
CA LEU A 12 21.96 7.52 44.02
C LEU A 12 20.47 7.45 43.62
N ARG A 13 19.55 7.89 44.48
CA ARG A 13 18.11 7.92 44.16
C ARG A 13 17.78 8.94 43.07
N ILE A 14 18.44 10.09 43.06
CA ILE A 14 18.24 11.11 42.02
C ILE A 14 18.77 10.58 40.68
N SER A 15 19.95 9.95 40.67
CA SER A 15 20.53 9.32 39.47
C SER A 15 19.65 8.20 38.92
N TYR A 16 19.09 7.36 39.79
CA TYR A 16 18.22 6.25 39.38
C TYR A 16 16.87 6.74 38.84
N MET A 17 16.28 7.79 39.45
CA MET A 17 15.08 8.45 38.92
C MET A 17 15.34 9.18 37.60
N THR A 18 16.51 9.81 37.42
CA THR A 18 16.86 10.41 36.12
C THR A 18 17.08 9.37 35.05
N LEU A 19 17.74 8.25 35.36
CA LEU A 19 17.89 7.13 34.42
C LEU A 19 16.54 6.56 34.00
N ILE A 20 15.63 6.33 34.96
CA ILE A 20 14.27 5.86 34.67
C ILE A 20 13.52 6.87 33.82
N CYS A 21 13.59 8.17 34.13
CA CYS A 21 12.96 9.20 33.31
C CYS A 21 13.52 9.21 31.88
N ILE A 22 14.83 9.08 31.69
CA ILE A 22 15.44 9.07 30.34
C ILE A 22 15.01 7.82 29.55
N PHE A 23 15.08 6.63 30.15
CA PHE A 23 14.71 5.39 29.45
C PHE A 23 13.20 5.26 29.20
N TYR A 24 12.34 5.75 30.10
CA TYR A 24 10.88 5.71 29.90
C TYR A 24 10.33 6.88 29.08
N PHE A 25 10.95 8.08 29.08
CA PHE A 25 10.56 9.13 28.12
C PHE A 25 10.97 8.75 26.70
N SER A 26 12.12 8.11 26.50
CA SER A 26 12.51 7.61 25.17
C SER A 26 11.58 6.50 24.67
N ALA A 27 11.04 5.65 25.55
CA ALA A 27 10.04 4.64 25.16
C ALA A 27 8.64 5.23 24.88
N ALA A 28 8.29 6.37 25.49
CA ALA A 28 7.03 7.08 25.24
C ALA A 28 7.10 8.06 24.04
N ALA A 29 8.29 8.48 23.62
CA ALA A 29 8.49 9.40 22.49
C ALA A 29 8.25 8.77 21.11
N PHE A 30 8.17 7.43 21.02
CA PHE A 30 7.83 6.72 19.76
C PHE A 30 6.35 6.36 19.63
N ALA A 31 5.49 6.81 20.55
CA ALA A 31 4.04 6.67 20.47
C ALA A 31 3.32 8.03 20.31
N LEU A 32 4.04 9.04 19.82
CA LEU A 32 3.41 10.23 19.23
C LEU A 32 2.96 9.83 17.83
N GLU A 33 1.65 9.71 17.63
CA GLU A 33 1.07 9.74 16.28
C GLU A 33 1.74 10.90 15.50
N PRO A 34 2.31 10.66 14.31
CA PRO A 34 3.00 11.72 13.61
C PRO A 34 2.01 12.85 13.36
N ILE A 35 2.41 14.06 13.74
CA ILE A 35 1.80 15.34 13.34
C ILE A 35 1.89 15.56 11.80
N GLY A 36 2.20 14.51 11.02
CA GLY A 36 2.28 14.49 9.57
C GLY A 36 0.91 14.29 8.93
N SER A 37 0.01 15.24 9.10
CA SER A 37 -1.26 15.30 8.35
C SER A 37 -1.39 16.58 7.53
N ILE A 38 -0.41 17.48 7.62
CA ILE A 38 -0.38 18.76 6.90
C ILE A 38 0.83 18.75 5.97
N GLY A 39 0.61 18.51 4.67
CA GLY A 39 1.62 18.57 3.62
C GLY A 39 2.05 17.23 3.02
N GLU A 40 1.72 16.11 3.67
CA GLU A 40 1.92 14.77 3.08
C GLU A 40 0.87 14.52 1.98
N PRO A 41 1.24 13.88 0.86
CA PRO A 41 0.30 13.55 -0.21
C PRO A 41 -0.77 12.59 0.29
N LEU A 42 -2.01 12.81 -0.15
CA LEU A 42 -3.11 11.91 0.17
C LEU A 42 -2.82 10.51 -0.38
N VAL A 43 -2.84 9.53 0.51
CA VAL A 43 -2.60 8.12 0.21
C VAL A 43 -3.94 7.41 0.09
N GLU A 44 -4.20 6.80 -1.06
CA GLU A 44 -5.43 6.02 -1.30
C GLU A 44 -5.33 4.63 -0.67
N LYS A 45 -4.18 3.97 -0.83
CA LYS A 45 -3.91 2.61 -0.36
C LYS A 45 -2.45 2.52 0.09
N HIS A 46 -2.17 1.69 1.08
CA HIS A 46 -0.81 1.36 1.48
C HIS A 46 -0.69 -0.11 1.81
N ALA A 47 0.50 -0.68 1.60
CA ALA A 47 0.78 -2.07 1.91
C ALA A 47 2.27 -2.27 2.21
N PHE A 48 2.59 -3.24 3.04
CA PHE A 48 3.98 -3.70 3.20
C PHE A 48 4.38 -4.57 2.01
N LEU A 49 5.58 -4.34 1.50
CA LEU A 49 6.28 -5.26 0.63
C LEU A 49 7.06 -6.28 1.47
N SER A 50 7.44 -7.41 0.86
CA SER A 50 8.15 -8.48 1.57
C SER A 50 9.54 -8.11 2.10
N ASN A 51 10.07 -6.95 1.73
CA ASN A 51 11.34 -6.40 2.21
C ASN A 51 11.14 -5.33 3.31
N GLU A 52 9.96 -5.31 3.94
CA GLU A 52 9.57 -4.36 5.00
C GLU A 52 9.49 -2.88 4.54
N THR A 53 9.60 -2.60 3.24
CA THR A 53 9.29 -1.27 2.71
C THR A 53 7.79 -1.09 2.51
N ILE A 54 7.30 0.13 2.58
CA ILE A 54 5.89 0.45 2.40
C ILE A 54 5.66 0.92 0.98
N LEU A 55 4.74 0.28 0.28
CA LEU A 55 4.17 0.77 -0.96
C LEU A 55 3.00 1.71 -0.62
N ARG A 56 3.05 2.95 -1.12
CA ARG A 56 2.00 3.95 -1.00
C ARG A 56 1.41 4.25 -2.37
N VAL A 57 0.11 4.10 -2.50
CA VAL A 57 -0.63 4.47 -3.71
C VAL A 57 -1.11 5.90 -3.54
N LEU A 58 -0.53 6.82 -4.30
CA LEU A 58 -0.95 8.22 -4.36
C LEU A 58 -1.85 8.42 -5.58
N TYR A 59 -2.50 9.58 -5.64
CA TYR A 59 -3.36 9.97 -6.76
C TYR A 59 -2.64 9.96 -8.12
N SER A 60 -1.37 10.37 -8.18
CA SER A 60 -0.65 10.50 -9.46
C SER A 60 0.34 9.38 -9.76
N HIS A 61 0.80 8.65 -8.75
CA HIS A 61 1.81 7.60 -8.89
C HIS A 61 1.85 6.69 -7.66
N ILE A 62 2.68 5.66 -7.70
CA ILE A 62 3.00 4.80 -6.57
C ILE A 62 4.37 5.19 -6.01
N GLN A 63 4.49 5.27 -4.70
CA GLN A 63 5.77 5.45 -4.00
C GLN A 63 6.15 4.18 -3.24
N VAL A 64 7.45 3.94 -3.14
CA VAL A 64 8.03 2.99 -2.20
C VAL A 64 8.81 3.78 -1.18
N VAL A 65 8.50 3.58 0.10
CA VAL A 65 9.14 4.31 1.20
C VAL A 65 9.74 3.35 2.21
N GLU A 66 10.79 3.78 2.89
CA GLU A 66 11.37 3.06 4.01
C GLU A 66 10.42 3.14 5.21
N ALA A 67 10.12 2.02 5.86
CA ALA A 67 9.14 1.99 6.95
C ALA A 67 9.62 2.76 8.19
N ASP A 68 10.91 2.68 8.50
CA ASP A 68 11.48 3.27 9.71
C ASP A 68 11.61 4.80 9.63
N THR A 69 11.97 5.31 8.45
CA THR A 69 12.27 6.74 8.26
C THR A 69 11.16 7.49 7.52
N GLY A 70 10.31 6.77 6.80
CA GLY A 70 9.34 7.36 5.86
C GLY A 70 9.96 7.93 4.60
N SER A 71 11.28 7.76 4.39
CA SER A 71 11.99 8.32 3.24
C SER A 71 11.52 7.65 1.95
N VAL A 72 11.26 8.44 0.91
CA VAL A 72 10.92 7.92 -0.42
C VAL A 72 12.17 7.29 -1.02
N ILE A 73 12.08 5.98 -1.26
CA ILE A 73 13.12 5.18 -1.91
C ILE A 73 12.97 5.33 -3.42
N ASP A 74 11.73 5.30 -3.92
CA ASP A 74 11.43 5.30 -5.35
C ASP A 74 9.98 5.67 -5.64
N ALA A 75 9.69 5.95 -6.91
CA ALA A 75 8.36 6.24 -7.43
C ALA A 75 8.17 5.64 -8.83
N PHE A 76 7.01 5.04 -9.10
CA PHE A 76 6.70 4.43 -10.38
C PHE A 76 5.20 4.42 -10.68
N GLY A 77 4.83 3.99 -11.89
CA GLY A 77 3.44 3.77 -12.29
C GLY A 77 2.63 5.06 -12.28
N GLU A 78 2.90 5.94 -13.24
CA GLU A 78 2.11 7.17 -13.42
C GLU A 78 0.64 6.85 -13.69
N ARG A 79 -0.23 7.74 -13.21
CA ARG A 79 -1.68 7.55 -13.21
C ARG A 79 -2.43 8.81 -13.57
N ASN A 80 -3.64 8.65 -14.13
CA ASN A 80 -4.57 9.76 -14.35
C ASN A 80 -5.64 9.82 -13.23
N ASP A 81 -6.48 10.85 -13.29
CA ASP A 81 -7.52 11.17 -12.31
C ASP A 81 -8.68 10.16 -12.23
N ILE A 82 -8.82 9.27 -13.21
CA ILE A 82 -9.89 8.25 -13.26
C ILE A 82 -9.30 6.85 -13.07
N SER A 83 -8.05 6.77 -12.65
CA SER A 83 -7.37 5.49 -12.47
C SER A 83 -7.73 4.81 -11.15
N ASP A 84 -7.69 3.48 -11.12
CA ASP A 84 -7.70 2.70 -9.88
C ASP A 84 -6.46 1.79 -9.80
N VAL A 85 -6.05 1.41 -8.60
CA VAL A 85 -4.92 0.50 -8.35
C VAL A 85 -5.37 -0.73 -7.60
N ILE A 86 -5.18 -1.89 -8.20
CA ILE A 86 -5.51 -3.17 -7.58
C ILE A 86 -4.22 -3.85 -7.14
N LEU A 87 -4.09 -4.13 -5.85
CA LEU A 87 -2.96 -4.89 -5.33
C LEU A 87 -3.27 -6.39 -5.42
N SER A 88 -2.27 -7.18 -5.83
CA SER A 88 -2.35 -8.64 -5.66
C SER A 88 -2.36 -9.00 -4.16
N PRO A 89 -2.92 -10.16 -3.76
CA PRO A 89 -2.98 -10.56 -2.36
C PRO A 89 -1.60 -10.67 -1.66
N THR A 90 -0.54 -10.92 -2.43
CA THR A 90 0.85 -10.97 -1.96
C THR A 90 1.60 -9.67 -2.14
N VAL A 91 0.96 -8.65 -2.75
CA VAL A 91 1.56 -7.35 -3.08
C VAL A 91 2.82 -7.47 -3.94
N SER A 92 3.04 -8.62 -4.59
CA SER A 92 4.16 -8.82 -5.52
C SER A 92 3.86 -8.26 -6.91
N HIS A 93 2.58 -8.08 -7.20
CA HIS A 93 2.09 -7.40 -8.40
C HIS A 93 1.03 -6.37 -8.03
N LEU A 94 0.89 -5.36 -8.88
CA LEU A 94 -0.26 -4.48 -8.89
C LEU A 94 -0.76 -4.24 -10.32
N ALA A 95 -2.02 -3.86 -10.46
CA ALA A 95 -2.60 -3.39 -11.70
C ALA A 95 -2.98 -1.92 -11.56
N ILE A 96 -2.64 -1.10 -12.54
CA ILE A 96 -3.15 0.26 -12.69
C ILE A 96 -4.20 0.24 -13.81
N LEU A 97 -5.42 0.65 -13.49
CA LEU A 97 -6.54 0.68 -14.42
C LEU A 97 -6.72 2.11 -14.93
N ASN A 98 -6.13 2.44 -16.07
CA ASN A 98 -6.14 3.78 -16.65
C ASN A 98 -7.27 3.94 -17.66
N TYR A 99 -8.40 4.54 -17.27
CA TYR A 99 -9.51 4.79 -18.19
C TYR A 99 -9.31 6.10 -18.97
N SER A 100 -9.55 6.04 -20.29
CA SER A 100 -9.58 7.20 -21.17
C SER A 100 -11.02 7.47 -21.64
N ARG A 101 -11.52 8.69 -21.38
CA ARG A 101 -12.84 9.12 -21.83
C ARG A 101 -12.92 9.25 -23.36
N ASP A 102 -11.81 9.55 -24.01
CA ASP A 102 -11.74 9.79 -25.45
C ASP A 102 -11.86 8.50 -26.24
N SER A 103 -11.07 7.49 -25.88
CA SER A 103 -11.12 6.16 -26.52
C SER A 103 -12.21 5.26 -25.94
N LYS A 104 -12.73 5.59 -24.74
CA LYS A 104 -13.62 4.73 -23.95
C LYS A 104 -13.01 3.36 -23.69
N THR A 105 -11.70 3.31 -23.49
CA THR A 105 -10.94 2.11 -23.14
C THR A 105 -10.26 2.29 -21.79
N THR A 106 -10.14 1.19 -21.06
CA THR A 106 -9.26 1.07 -19.90
C THR A 106 -8.01 0.33 -20.31
N THR A 107 -6.86 0.99 -20.20
CA THR A 107 -5.56 0.34 -20.23
C THR A 107 -5.28 -0.26 -18.86
N ILE A 108 -4.75 -1.48 -18.85
CA ILE A 108 -4.51 -2.26 -17.64
C ILE A 108 -3.02 -2.57 -17.60
N ASP A 109 -2.31 -1.79 -16.80
CA ASP A 109 -0.85 -1.89 -16.66
C ASP A 109 -0.54 -2.77 -15.46
N ILE A 110 0.08 -3.92 -15.70
CA ILE A 110 0.52 -4.84 -14.64
C ILE A 110 1.98 -4.54 -14.32
N TRP A 111 2.25 -4.31 -13.04
CA TRP A 111 3.57 -4.01 -12.52
C TRP A 111 4.05 -5.10 -11.57
N ASP A 112 5.33 -5.44 -11.67
CA ASP A 112 6.07 -6.11 -10.61
C ASP A 112 6.49 -5.06 -9.57
N THR A 113 6.07 -5.24 -8.32
CA THR A 113 6.27 -4.24 -7.26
C THR A 113 7.69 -4.25 -6.70
N HIS A 114 8.40 -5.38 -6.81
CA HIS A 114 9.78 -5.53 -6.34
C HIS A 114 10.76 -4.96 -7.35
N ALA A 115 10.57 -5.31 -8.63
CA ALA A 115 11.36 -4.79 -9.74
C ALA A 115 10.97 -3.35 -10.11
N ARG A 116 9.77 -2.91 -9.69
CA ARG A 116 9.20 -1.57 -9.98
C ARG A 116 9.11 -1.34 -11.48
N GLN A 117 8.69 -2.37 -12.19
CA GLN A 117 8.64 -2.40 -13.65
C GLN A 117 7.28 -2.87 -14.14
N GLN A 118 6.79 -2.20 -15.18
CA GLN A 118 5.64 -2.67 -15.93
C GLN A 118 6.05 -3.94 -16.68
N ILE A 119 5.36 -5.04 -16.40
CA ILE A 119 5.67 -6.33 -17.01
C ILE A 119 4.73 -6.67 -18.17
N VAL A 120 3.49 -6.16 -18.12
CA VAL A 120 2.44 -6.48 -19.08
C VAL A 120 1.48 -5.30 -19.20
N GLN A 121 0.98 -5.06 -20.41
CA GLN A 121 -0.09 -4.09 -20.67
C GLN A 121 -1.07 -4.69 -21.67
N TRP A 122 -2.35 -4.47 -21.42
CA TRP A 122 -3.43 -4.80 -22.34
C TRP A 122 -4.59 -3.83 -22.14
N GLU A 123 -5.55 -3.85 -23.06
CA GLU A 123 -6.66 -2.90 -23.08
C GLU A 123 -8.00 -3.63 -23.06
N MET A 124 -8.98 -3.00 -22.43
CA MET A 124 -10.37 -3.41 -22.46
C MET A 124 -11.25 -2.22 -22.85
N THR A 125 -12.30 -2.48 -23.63
CA THR A 125 -13.33 -1.47 -23.89
C THR A 125 -14.20 -1.28 -22.65
N GLY A 126 -14.50 -0.02 -22.33
CA GLY A 126 -15.35 0.35 -21.21
C GLY A 126 -14.60 0.70 -19.93
N LEU A 127 -15.33 1.33 -19.00
CA LEU A 127 -14.81 1.70 -17.68
C LEU A 127 -14.96 0.53 -16.71
N ILE A 128 -13.84 -0.05 -16.28
CA ILE A 128 -13.83 -1.09 -15.25
C ILE A 128 -14.35 -0.52 -13.92
N ARG A 129 -15.35 -1.19 -13.32
CA ARG A 129 -15.93 -0.78 -12.04
C ARG A 129 -15.15 -1.36 -10.84
N LEU A 130 -14.78 -2.62 -10.94
CA LEU A 130 -14.01 -3.36 -9.94
C LEU A 130 -13.12 -4.37 -10.66
N ALA A 131 -11.97 -4.66 -10.08
CA ALA A 131 -11.15 -5.78 -10.49
C ALA A 131 -10.43 -6.42 -9.31
N ALA A 132 -9.99 -7.67 -9.49
CA ALA A 132 -9.29 -8.42 -8.45
C ALA A 132 -8.33 -9.44 -9.07
N PHE A 133 -7.14 -9.52 -8.49
CA PHE A 133 -6.24 -10.65 -8.72
C PHE A 133 -6.73 -11.89 -7.96
N SER A 134 -6.58 -13.06 -8.58
CA SER A 134 -6.68 -14.31 -7.83
C SER A 134 -5.48 -14.51 -6.91
N ARG A 135 -5.68 -15.29 -5.83
CA ARG A 135 -4.63 -15.57 -4.84
C ARG A 135 -3.58 -16.58 -5.31
N THR A 136 -3.96 -17.52 -6.17
CA THR A 136 -3.16 -18.73 -6.44
C THR A 136 -2.81 -18.94 -7.91
N GLY A 137 -3.27 -18.08 -8.81
CA GLY A 137 -3.09 -18.27 -10.25
C GLY A 137 -3.00 -16.97 -11.03
N SER A 138 -2.97 -17.10 -12.35
CA SER A 138 -2.86 -15.97 -13.28
C SER A 138 -4.19 -15.25 -13.56
N LEU A 139 -5.24 -15.51 -12.79
CA LEU A 139 -6.56 -14.93 -13.05
C LEU A 139 -6.66 -13.48 -12.57
N PHE A 140 -7.33 -12.67 -13.39
CA PHE A 140 -7.79 -11.33 -13.10
C PHE A 140 -9.28 -11.26 -13.38
N ALA A 141 -10.07 -11.02 -12.33
CA ALA A 141 -11.50 -10.79 -12.46
C ALA A 141 -11.75 -9.30 -12.71
N VAL A 142 -12.60 -8.98 -13.68
CA VAL A 142 -12.98 -7.61 -14.04
C VAL A 142 -14.50 -7.55 -14.09
N SER A 143 -15.09 -6.62 -13.35
CA SER A 143 -16.53 -6.32 -13.46
C SER A 143 -16.74 -5.10 -14.36
N PHE A 144 -17.50 -5.30 -15.42
CA PHE A 144 -17.92 -4.25 -16.35
C PHE A 144 -19.42 -4.43 -16.63
N ASP A 145 -20.19 -3.36 -16.49
CA ASP A 145 -21.65 -3.39 -16.51
C ASP A 145 -22.22 -4.51 -15.60
N ASP A 146 -22.99 -5.44 -16.16
CA ASP A 146 -23.64 -6.56 -15.46
C ASP A 146 -22.85 -7.89 -15.59
N GLU A 147 -21.62 -7.84 -16.11
CA GLU A 147 -20.80 -9.03 -16.34
C GLU A 147 -19.51 -9.00 -15.50
N ILE A 148 -19.12 -10.19 -15.01
CA ILE A 148 -17.77 -10.42 -14.48
C ILE A 148 -17.03 -11.29 -15.49
N THR A 149 -15.93 -10.78 -16.01
CA THR A 149 -15.05 -11.50 -16.94
C THR A 149 -13.76 -11.91 -16.24
N LEU A 150 -13.23 -13.07 -16.62
CA LEU A 150 -11.98 -13.62 -16.13
C LEU A 150 -10.96 -13.57 -17.25
N HIS A 151 -9.78 -13.04 -16.94
CA HIS A 151 -8.67 -12.88 -17.87
C HIS A 151 -7.40 -13.45 -17.26
N ASN A 152 -6.44 -13.84 -18.09
CA ASN A 152 -5.09 -14.10 -17.63
C ASN A 152 -4.33 -12.77 -17.52
N TYR A 153 -3.98 -12.33 -16.31
CA TYR A 153 -3.35 -11.01 -16.09
C TYR A 153 -2.00 -10.86 -16.81
N GLN A 154 -1.29 -11.97 -17.04
CA GLN A 154 0.04 -11.96 -17.68
C GLN A 154 -0.03 -11.81 -19.20
N THR A 155 -1.22 -11.98 -19.79
CA THR A 155 -1.38 -11.97 -21.26
C THR A 155 -2.55 -11.12 -21.73
N GLY A 156 -3.47 -10.74 -20.84
CA GLY A 156 -4.75 -10.14 -21.19
C GLY A 156 -5.73 -11.10 -21.86
N ALA A 157 -5.40 -12.40 -21.96
CA ALA A 157 -6.24 -13.37 -22.65
C ALA A 157 -7.55 -13.60 -21.88
N PHE A 158 -8.69 -13.45 -22.56
CA PHE A 158 -10.00 -13.79 -22.03
C PHE A 158 -10.11 -15.29 -21.76
N ILE A 159 -10.52 -15.65 -20.55
CA ILE A 159 -10.69 -17.04 -20.10
C ILE A 159 -12.17 -17.42 -20.07
N GLY A 160 -13.03 -16.51 -19.65
CA GLY A 160 -14.45 -16.77 -19.54
C GLY A 160 -15.21 -15.65 -18.85
N LYS A 161 -16.53 -15.80 -18.75
CA LYS A 161 -17.38 -14.90 -17.99
C LYS A 161 -18.17 -15.67 -16.95
N MET A 162 -18.39 -15.06 -15.80
CA MET A 162 -19.33 -15.58 -14.82
C MET A 162 -20.73 -15.27 -15.31
N ILE A 163 -21.46 -16.32 -15.69
CA ILE A 163 -22.88 -16.24 -16.04
C ILE A 163 -23.72 -16.60 -14.81
N ASP A 164 -24.76 -15.83 -14.58
CA ASP A 164 -25.65 -15.91 -13.41
C ASP A 164 -26.62 -17.10 -13.44
N GLU A 165 -26.17 -18.27 -13.90
CA GLU A 165 -26.90 -19.50 -13.61
C GLU A 165 -26.53 -19.98 -12.22
N ARG A 166 -27.17 -19.39 -11.22
CA ARG A 166 -27.41 -20.05 -9.94
C ARG A 166 -28.26 -21.29 -10.24
N ARG A 167 -27.62 -22.41 -10.58
CA ARG A 167 -28.30 -23.70 -10.72
C ARG A 167 -29.03 -23.99 -9.40
N PRO A 168 -30.33 -24.32 -9.44
CA PRO A 168 -31.12 -24.61 -8.24
C PRO A 168 -30.56 -25.78 -7.44
#